data_AF-A0A8T0R582-F1
#
_entry.id   AF-A0A8T0R582-F1
#
_cell.length_a   1.000
_cell.length_b   1.000
_cell.length_c   1.000
_cell.angle_alpha   90.00
_cell.angle_beta   90.00
_cell.angle_gamma   90.00
#
_symmetry.space_group_name_H-M   'P 1'
#
loop_
_entity.id
_entity.type
_entity.pdbx_description
1 polymer ?
#
loop_
_entity_poly.entity_id
_entity_poly.type
_entity_poly.pdbx_seq_one_letter_code
_entity_poly.pdbx_strand_id
1 'polypeptide(L)'
;MDSDVEMNAASDEEVMDDEDYYDYDYCYSDAGDDGSGGGDSEGELVAGDYDEGLEAEGTDEVVSRREQTFAVLSEEDISERQEEDISKVSAVLSINREAACVLLHHYKWNISKLSDEWFADEEEVRHTVGLLLNGNDRPRLRKLTCGICFEGYSSDMMSSAGCAHFYCHECWEGYISAAISGGPGCLTLRCPDPSCGSMVLQGMVNKLAKDEDKEKYARFLLRAYVEGSKKTKWCPAPDCTCAVEFLGDENYDVLCNCKFNFCWNCTEEAHRPVNCETVSKWILKNSAESENMNWILANSKPCPKCKRPIEKNQGCMHMTCTPPCKFEFCWLCLGAWSDHGERTGGFYACNRYESAKKEGVYDETEARRERAKNSLERYMHYYERWASNQTSRQKAQADLHKAEKEQLAKLTDIFGIPETQLKFIIEAWSQIIECRRVLKWTYAYGYYLDDKVKLSLVWNVCINVPRKICKHFCLL
;
A
#
# COMPACT_ATOMS: atom_id res chain seq x y z
N MET A 1 47.12 28.56 -31.98
CA MET A 1 47.31 29.94 -31.52
C MET A 1 46.12 30.25 -30.66
N ASP A 2 46.44 30.61 -29.42
CA ASP A 2 45.57 30.77 -28.26
C ASP A 2 44.48 31.84 -28.43
N SER A 3 43.39 31.71 -27.67
CA SER A 3 42.96 32.78 -26.73
C SER A 3 41.73 32.34 -25.92
N ASP A 4 41.86 32.54 -24.61
CA ASP A 4 40.88 32.42 -23.53
C ASP A 4 39.72 33.43 -23.63
N VAL A 5 38.53 33.09 -23.10
CA VAL A 5 37.63 34.03 -22.37
C VAL A 5 36.80 33.25 -21.32
N GLU A 6 36.62 33.91 -20.17
CA GLU A 6 36.15 33.46 -18.85
C GLU A 6 34.64 33.24 -18.61
N MET A 7 34.40 32.52 -17.52
CA MET A 7 33.29 32.43 -16.55
C MET A 7 32.07 33.37 -16.64
N ASN A 8 30.88 32.82 -16.34
CA ASN A 8 30.03 33.28 -15.22
C ASN A 8 28.99 32.22 -14.80
N ALA A 9 28.88 32.03 -13.49
CA ALA A 9 27.90 31.19 -12.81
C ALA A 9 26.69 32.04 -12.39
N ALA A 10 25.48 31.49 -12.54
CA ALA A 10 24.24 32.08 -12.05
C ALA A 10 23.69 31.24 -10.90
N SER A 11 23.40 31.93 -9.80
CA SER A 11 22.78 31.50 -8.55
C SER A 11 21.26 31.44 -8.67
N ASP A 12 20.64 30.39 -8.14
CA ASP A 12 19.21 30.41 -7.80
C ASP A 12 19.07 30.22 -6.28
N GLU A 13 18.41 31.20 -5.66
CA GLU A 13 18.07 31.30 -4.25
C GLU A 13 16.79 30.52 -3.96
N GLU A 14 16.84 29.59 -2.99
CA GLU A 14 15.63 28.95 -2.44
C GLU A 14 15.13 29.73 -1.23
N VAL A 15 13.86 30.12 -1.31
CA VAL A 15 13.07 30.83 -0.30
C VAL A 15 12.66 29.85 0.79
N MET A 16 13.03 30.12 2.05
CA MET A 16 12.50 29.43 3.23
C MET A 16 11.20 30.12 3.67
N ASP A 17 10.13 29.34 3.83
CA ASP A 17 8.90 29.77 4.49
C ASP A 17 8.83 29.12 5.87
N ASP A 18 8.82 29.98 6.90
CA ASP A 18 8.67 29.69 8.32
C ASP A 18 7.17 29.58 8.66
N GLU A 19 6.69 28.45 9.18
CA GLU A 19 5.41 28.41 9.92
C GLU A 19 5.51 27.53 11.18
N ASP A 20 5.79 28.22 12.30
CA ASP A 20 5.15 28.16 13.63
C ASP A 20 4.46 26.86 14.07
N TYR A 21 5.21 26.05 14.83
CA TYR A 21 4.68 24.99 15.69
C TYR A 21 4.28 25.58 17.06
N TYR A 22 2.98 25.81 17.27
CA TYR A 22 2.44 26.26 18.56
C TYR A 22 2.46 25.12 19.60
N ASP A 23 3.31 25.32 20.61
CA ASP A 23 3.40 24.59 21.86
C ASP A 23 2.24 24.99 22.79
N TYR A 24 1.42 24.03 23.22
CA TYR A 24 0.46 24.22 24.31
C TYR A 24 0.90 23.40 25.51
N ASP A 25 1.71 24.06 26.33
CA ASP A 25 2.07 23.64 27.68
C ASP A 25 1.02 24.23 28.66
N TYR A 26 0.32 23.39 29.40
CA TYR A 26 -0.42 23.82 30.59
C TYR A 26 -0.02 22.92 31.76
N CYS A 27 0.86 23.45 32.60
CA CYS A 27 1.19 22.96 33.93
C CYS A 27 0.47 23.79 35.01
N TYR A 28 0.42 23.19 36.21
CA TYR A 28 -0.04 23.66 37.53
C TYR A 28 -1.50 23.33 37.88
N SER A 29 -1.82 22.80 39.07
CA SER A 29 -1.08 22.74 40.34
C SER A 29 -1.68 21.66 41.26
N ASP A 30 -0.82 21.01 42.04
CA ASP A 30 -1.14 20.21 43.22
C ASP A 30 -1.52 21.11 44.40
N ALA A 31 -2.56 20.73 45.16
CA ALA A 31 -2.84 21.16 46.53
C ALA A 31 -3.85 20.17 47.14
N GLY A 32 -3.46 19.53 48.26
CA GLY A 32 -4.18 18.41 48.86
C GLY A 32 -5.09 18.71 50.05
N ASP A 33 -5.43 17.60 50.75
CA ASP A 33 -6.20 17.43 52.01
C ASP A 33 -7.72 17.70 51.89
N ASP A 34 -8.68 17.01 52.51
CA ASP A 34 -8.78 16.05 53.62
C ASP A 34 -10.17 15.34 53.62
N GLY A 35 -10.35 14.26 54.40
CA GLY A 35 -11.60 14.02 55.17
C GLY A 35 -12.74 13.09 54.65
N SER A 36 -12.63 11.80 54.99
CA SER A 36 -13.64 10.92 55.67
C SER A 36 -15.08 10.69 55.13
N GLY A 37 -15.48 9.40 55.07
CA GLY A 37 -16.88 8.97 55.23
C GLY A 37 -17.17 7.56 54.69
N GLY A 38 -17.37 6.57 55.56
CA GLY A 38 -17.49 5.14 55.20
C GLY A 38 -18.89 4.66 54.79
N GLY A 39 -18.99 3.36 54.50
CA GLY A 39 -20.26 2.67 54.24
C GLY A 39 -20.10 1.30 53.59
N ASP A 40 -19.89 0.26 54.41
CA ASP A 40 -19.93 -1.15 54.04
C ASP A 40 -21.32 -1.59 53.55
N SER A 41 -21.37 -2.57 52.63
CA SER A 41 -22.36 -3.64 52.69
C SER A 41 -21.86 -4.88 51.95
N GLU A 42 -21.66 -5.94 52.73
CA GLU A 42 -21.44 -7.31 52.30
C GLU A 42 -22.75 -7.97 51.81
N GLY A 43 -22.60 -9.11 51.14
CA GLY A 43 -23.66 -10.10 50.88
C GLY A 43 -23.65 -10.58 49.42
N GLU A 44 -23.65 -11.86 49.06
CA GLU A 44 -23.70 -13.11 49.81
C GLU A 44 -23.41 -14.23 48.78
N LEU A 45 -22.55 -15.18 49.12
CA LEU A 45 -22.36 -16.40 48.34
C LEU A 45 -23.48 -17.37 48.71
N VAL A 46 -24.26 -17.84 47.72
CA VAL A 46 -25.10 -19.03 47.89
C VAL A 46 -24.81 -20.02 46.76
N ALA A 47 -24.36 -21.20 47.18
CA ALA A 47 -24.21 -22.40 46.37
C ALA A 47 -25.38 -23.36 46.63
N GLY A 48 -25.71 -24.15 45.61
CA GLY A 48 -26.63 -25.31 45.63
C GLY A 48 -27.93 -25.04 44.85
N ASP A 49 -28.52 -25.95 44.08
CA ASP A 49 -28.30 -27.38 43.90
C ASP A 49 -28.98 -27.86 42.60
N TYR A 50 -28.39 -28.93 42.08
CA TYR A 50 -28.76 -29.91 41.05
C TYR A 50 -30.26 -30.12 40.73
N ASP A 51 -30.58 -30.23 39.43
CA ASP A 51 -31.64 -31.10 38.92
C ASP A 51 -31.20 -31.77 37.61
N GLU A 52 -31.67 -33.00 37.43
CA GLU A 52 -31.08 -34.11 36.70
C GLU A 52 -31.83 -34.34 35.37
N GLY A 53 -31.09 -34.55 34.28
CA GLY A 53 -31.47 -35.43 33.16
C GLY A 53 -32.56 -34.97 32.17
N LEU A 54 -32.13 -34.70 30.93
CA LEU A 54 -32.85 -35.12 29.71
C LEU A 54 -31.82 -35.23 28.57
N GLU A 55 -31.43 -36.47 28.27
CA GLU A 55 -30.67 -36.81 27.06
C GLU A 55 -31.56 -36.59 25.83
N ALA A 56 -31.11 -35.76 24.90
CA ALA A 56 -31.62 -35.74 23.53
C ALA A 56 -30.41 -35.71 22.59
N GLU A 57 -30.15 -36.86 21.98
CA GLU A 57 -29.19 -37.04 20.90
C GLU A 57 -29.57 -36.21 19.66
N GLY A 58 -28.57 -35.63 19.00
CA GLY A 58 -28.55 -35.40 17.56
C GLY A 58 -29.15 -34.08 17.06
N THR A 59 -28.32 -33.07 16.84
CA THR A 59 -27.68 -32.76 15.54
C THR A 59 -26.82 -31.51 15.70
N ASP A 60 -25.51 -31.73 15.78
CA ASP A 60 -24.51 -30.67 15.84
C ASP A 60 -24.24 -30.15 14.41
N GLU A 61 -25.13 -29.29 13.92
CA GLU A 61 -24.87 -28.45 12.74
C GLU A 61 -25.41 -27.03 12.98
N VAL A 62 -24.80 -26.32 13.94
CA VAL A 62 -24.79 -24.86 13.91
C VAL A 62 -23.50 -24.41 13.23
N VAL A 63 -23.34 -24.80 11.95
CA VAL A 63 -22.44 -24.07 11.06
C VAL A 63 -23.11 -22.72 10.86
N SER A 64 -22.62 -21.69 11.57
CA SER A 64 -22.94 -20.29 11.29
C SER A 64 -22.75 -20.07 9.78
N ARG A 65 -23.86 -20.01 9.04
CA ARG A 65 -23.90 -19.43 7.70
C ARG A 65 -23.47 -17.97 7.89
N ARG A 66 -22.17 -17.72 7.80
CA ARG A 66 -21.67 -16.37 7.55
C ARG A 66 -22.32 -15.94 6.27
N GLU A 67 -23.23 -14.97 6.33
CA GLU A 67 -23.73 -14.28 5.15
C GLU A 67 -22.50 -13.88 4.33
N GLN A 68 -22.44 -14.32 3.08
CA GLN A 68 -21.26 -14.12 2.26
C GLN A 68 -21.15 -12.62 1.95
N THR A 69 -20.28 -11.93 2.68
CA THR A 69 -20.17 -10.46 2.65
C THR A 69 -19.51 -9.91 1.38
N PHE A 70 -19.13 -10.78 0.44
CA PHE A 70 -18.51 -10.41 -0.83
C PHE A 70 -18.68 -11.50 -1.89
N ALA A 71 -18.65 -11.12 -3.15
CA ALA A 71 -18.58 -12.00 -4.30
C ALA A 71 -17.24 -11.81 -5.03
N VAL A 72 -16.60 -12.91 -5.41
CA VAL A 72 -15.39 -12.88 -6.24
C VAL A 72 -15.81 -13.06 -7.69
N LEU A 73 -15.38 -12.15 -8.56
CA LEU A 73 -15.67 -12.14 -9.99
C LEU A 73 -14.41 -12.56 -10.75
N SER A 74 -14.54 -13.54 -11.64
CA SER A 74 -13.48 -13.88 -12.59
C SER A 74 -13.38 -12.84 -13.71
N GLU A 75 -12.33 -12.94 -14.52
CA GLU A 75 -12.16 -12.05 -15.68
C GLU A 75 -13.31 -12.23 -16.69
N GLU A 76 -13.78 -13.47 -16.85
CA GLU A 76 -14.95 -13.81 -17.68
C GLU A 76 -16.24 -13.19 -17.14
N ASP A 77 -16.50 -13.31 -15.82
CA ASP A 77 -17.69 -12.71 -15.19
C ASP A 77 -17.73 -11.19 -15.41
N ILE A 78 -16.57 -10.53 -15.30
CA ILE A 78 -16.45 -9.08 -15.47
C ILE A 78 -16.67 -8.71 -16.95
N SER A 79 -16.10 -9.48 -17.87
CA SER A 79 -16.25 -9.27 -19.32
C SER A 79 -17.71 -9.43 -19.77
N GLU A 80 -18.41 -10.45 -19.26
CA GLU A 80 -19.83 -10.67 -19.53
C GLU A 80 -20.70 -9.51 -19.03
N ARG A 81 -20.49 -9.06 -17.78
CA ARG A 81 -21.22 -7.91 -17.22
C ARG A 81 -20.95 -6.62 -18.01
N GLN A 82 -19.69 -6.39 -18.38
CA GLN A 82 -19.29 -5.25 -19.20
C GLN A 82 -20.01 -5.27 -20.56
N GLU A 83 -20.01 -6.41 -21.24
CA GLU A 83 -20.64 -6.58 -22.55
C GLU A 83 -22.17 -6.45 -22.47
N GLU A 84 -22.79 -6.90 -21.37
CA GLU A 84 -24.21 -6.73 -21.09
C GLU A 84 -24.57 -5.25 -20.94
N ASP A 85 -23.80 -4.49 -20.16
CA ASP A 85 -24.02 -3.06 -19.96
C ASP A 85 -23.82 -2.26 -21.25
N ILE A 86 -22.78 -2.58 -22.05
CA ILE A 86 -22.58 -1.99 -23.38
C ILE A 86 -23.77 -2.30 -24.29
N SER A 87 -24.27 -3.54 -24.27
CA SER A 87 -25.41 -3.96 -25.09
C SER A 87 -26.70 -3.23 -24.70
N LYS A 88 -26.96 -3.09 -23.39
CA LYS A 88 -28.10 -2.33 -22.87
C LYS A 88 -28.05 -0.88 -23.33
N VAL A 89 -26.93 -0.19 -23.13
CA VAL A 89 -26.78 1.22 -23.53
C VAL A 89 -26.85 1.40 -25.04
N SER A 90 -26.20 0.52 -25.81
CA SER A 90 -26.28 0.55 -27.28
C SER A 90 -27.72 0.40 -27.78
N ALA A 91 -28.52 -0.47 -27.17
CA ALA A 91 -29.93 -0.64 -27.52
C ALA A 91 -30.81 0.55 -27.10
N VAL A 92 -30.64 1.07 -25.88
CA VAL A 92 -31.46 2.17 -25.34
C VAL A 92 -31.16 3.49 -26.06
N LEU A 93 -29.89 3.82 -26.27
CA LEU A 93 -29.48 5.07 -26.93
C LEU A 93 -29.43 4.95 -28.46
N SER A 94 -29.66 3.76 -29.02
CA SER A 94 -29.60 3.49 -30.47
C SER A 94 -28.29 3.92 -31.13
N ILE A 95 -27.17 3.67 -30.45
CA ILE A 95 -25.81 3.98 -30.90
C ILE A 95 -25.00 2.71 -31.12
N ASN A 96 -23.90 2.82 -31.87
CA ASN A 96 -22.98 1.70 -32.05
C ASN A 96 -22.32 1.30 -30.71
N ARG A 97 -21.87 0.04 -30.63
CA ARG A 97 -21.29 -0.54 -29.41
C ARG A 97 -20.03 0.20 -28.94
N GLU A 98 -19.19 0.63 -29.88
CA GLU A 98 -17.94 1.33 -29.57
C GLU A 98 -18.20 2.69 -28.92
N ALA A 99 -19.20 3.43 -29.41
CA ALA A 99 -19.69 4.69 -28.85
C ALA A 99 -20.30 4.46 -27.46
N ALA A 100 -21.11 3.41 -27.28
CA ALA A 100 -21.67 3.06 -25.99
C ALA A 100 -20.57 2.77 -24.95
N CYS A 101 -19.52 2.03 -25.35
CA CYS A 101 -18.36 1.75 -24.50
C CYS A 101 -17.63 3.02 -24.06
N VAL A 102 -17.39 3.94 -25.00
CA VAL A 102 -16.76 5.24 -24.72
C VAL A 102 -17.57 6.07 -23.73
N LEU A 103 -18.88 6.16 -23.95
CA LEU A 103 -19.78 6.90 -23.08
C LEU A 103 -19.80 6.28 -21.68
N LEU A 104 -19.97 4.97 -21.59
CA LEU A 104 -19.94 4.25 -20.33
C LEU A 104 -18.63 4.51 -19.57
N HIS A 105 -17.48 4.46 -20.25
CA HIS A 105 -16.20 4.77 -19.64
C HIS A 105 -16.14 6.22 -19.10
N HIS A 106 -16.56 7.22 -19.89
CA HIS A 106 -16.60 8.63 -19.48
C HIS A 106 -17.46 8.86 -18.23
N TYR A 107 -18.60 8.17 -18.15
CA TYR A 107 -19.53 8.26 -17.03
C TYR A 107 -19.23 7.29 -15.88
N LYS A 108 -18.04 6.66 -15.87
CA LYS A 108 -17.63 5.67 -14.86
C LYS A 108 -18.67 4.56 -14.68
N TRP A 109 -19.25 4.11 -15.78
CA TRP A 109 -20.25 3.05 -15.85
C TRP A 109 -21.55 3.35 -15.09
N ASN A 110 -21.84 4.62 -14.83
CA ASN A 110 -23.13 5.06 -14.29
C ASN A 110 -24.15 5.24 -15.42
N ILE A 111 -24.93 4.20 -15.69
CA ILE A 111 -25.93 4.16 -16.77
C ILE A 111 -27.03 5.22 -16.57
N SER A 112 -27.49 5.42 -15.33
CA SER A 112 -28.54 6.41 -15.03
C SER A 112 -28.08 7.82 -15.38
N LYS A 113 -26.88 8.21 -14.91
CA LYS A 113 -26.30 9.53 -15.19
C LYS A 113 -26.07 9.74 -16.69
N LEU A 114 -25.53 8.73 -17.38
CA LEU A 114 -25.35 8.78 -18.84
C LEU A 114 -26.69 8.99 -19.55
N SER A 115 -27.72 8.22 -19.17
CA SER A 115 -29.04 8.32 -19.80
C SER A 115 -29.66 9.70 -19.60
N ASP A 116 -29.61 10.21 -18.37
CA ASP A 116 -30.17 11.53 -18.03
C ASP A 116 -29.50 12.66 -18.83
N GLU A 117 -28.16 12.67 -18.94
CA GLU A 117 -27.43 13.68 -19.69
C GLU A 117 -27.59 13.51 -21.21
N TRP A 118 -27.60 12.27 -21.72
CA TRP A 118 -27.80 11.98 -23.14
C TRP A 118 -29.17 12.46 -23.63
N PHE A 119 -30.23 12.21 -22.86
CA PHE A 119 -31.58 12.65 -23.24
C PHE A 119 -31.81 14.15 -23.00
N ALA A 120 -30.96 14.80 -22.20
CA ALA A 120 -30.98 16.26 -22.04
C ALA A 120 -30.33 16.97 -23.24
N ASP A 121 -29.13 16.55 -23.64
CA ASP A 121 -28.41 17.12 -24.78
C ASP A 121 -27.44 16.09 -25.40
N GLU A 122 -27.91 15.37 -26.43
CA GLU A 122 -27.11 14.38 -27.14
C GLU A 122 -25.89 14.99 -27.85
N GLU A 123 -26.02 16.21 -28.39
CA GLU A 123 -24.96 16.84 -29.19
C GLU A 123 -23.78 17.24 -28.30
N GLU A 124 -24.07 17.83 -27.14
CA GLU A 124 -23.04 18.22 -26.17
C GLU A 124 -22.31 17.01 -25.59
N VAL A 125 -23.05 15.94 -25.27
CA VAL A 125 -22.44 14.69 -24.77
C VAL A 125 -21.50 14.10 -25.83
N ARG A 126 -21.95 14.01 -27.08
CA ARG A 126 -21.12 13.53 -28.20
C ARG A 126 -19.89 14.39 -28.42
N HIS A 127 -20.02 15.72 -28.36
CA HIS A 127 -18.91 16.64 -28.52
C HIS A 127 -17.88 16.47 -27.39
N THR A 128 -18.34 16.37 -26.15
CA THR A 128 -17.49 16.16 -24.96
C THR A 128 -16.66 14.89 -25.06
N VAL A 129 -17.27 13.78 -25.48
CA VAL A 129 -16.55 12.51 -25.68
C VAL A 129 -15.91 12.38 -27.06
N GLY A 130 -15.99 13.40 -27.93
CA GLY A 130 -15.34 13.39 -29.24
C GLY A 130 -15.91 12.37 -30.25
N LEU A 131 -17.20 12.04 -30.12
CA LEU A 131 -17.94 11.18 -31.05
C LEU A 131 -18.60 12.02 -32.15
N LEU A 132 -17.82 12.43 -33.14
CA LEU A 132 -18.34 13.26 -34.24
C LEU A 132 -19.28 12.46 -35.16
N LEU A 133 -20.43 13.05 -35.49
CA LEU A 133 -21.43 12.46 -36.40
C LEU A 133 -21.02 12.50 -37.89
N ASN A 134 -20.12 13.40 -38.28
CA ASN A 134 -19.89 13.78 -39.68
C ASN A 134 -18.43 13.62 -40.12
N GLY A 135 -17.93 12.38 -40.19
CA GLY A 135 -16.54 12.07 -40.55
C GLY A 135 -16.32 11.18 -41.77
N ASN A 136 -17.38 10.79 -42.50
CA ASN A 136 -17.30 9.67 -43.43
C ASN A 136 -17.04 10.00 -44.91
N ASP A 137 -16.75 11.25 -45.26
CA ASP A 137 -16.34 11.57 -46.62
C ASP A 137 -14.88 11.17 -46.84
N ARG A 138 -14.68 9.88 -47.12
CA ARG A 138 -13.38 9.36 -47.57
C ARG A 138 -13.01 10.10 -48.85
N PRO A 139 -11.89 10.85 -48.89
CA PRO A 139 -11.50 11.54 -50.11
C PRO A 139 -11.34 10.52 -51.24
N ARG A 140 -11.96 10.75 -52.39
CA ARG A 140 -11.78 9.89 -53.60
C ARG A 140 -10.37 10.00 -54.22
N LEU A 141 -9.43 10.61 -53.50
CA LEU A 141 -8.05 10.79 -53.91
C LEU A 141 -7.31 9.44 -53.88
N ARG A 142 -6.62 9.13 -54.98
CA ARG A 142 -5.81 7.90 -55.09
C ARG A 142 -4.60 7.89 -54.17
N LYS A 143 -4.11 9.07 -53.78
CA LYS A 143 -3.00 9.25 -52.85
C LYS A 143 -3.32 10.37 -51.86
N LEU A 144 -2.96 10.14 -50.61
CA LEU A 144 -3.13 11.05 -49.49
C LEU A 144 -1.77 11.22 -48.81
N THR A 145 -1.53 12.38 -48.22
CA THR A 145 -0.27 12.69 -47.51
C THR A 145 -0.49 12.51 -46.01
N CYS A 146 0.40 11.79 -45.33
CA CYS A 146 0.35 11.60 -43.89
C CYS A 146 0.73 12.88 -43.15
N GLY A 147 -0.08 13.30 -42.16
CA GLY A 147 0.20 14.50 -41.36
C GLY A 147 1.34 14.38 -40.34
N ILE A 148 1.94 13.19 -40.16
CA ILE A 148 3.03 12.93 -39.21
C ILE A 148 4.37 12.75 -39.93
N CYS A 149 4.46 11.78 -40.84
CA CYS A 149 5.70 11.51 -41.59
C CYS A 149 5.83 12.31 -42.90
N PHE A 150 4.76 13.00 -43.34
CA PHE A 150 4.71 13.78 -44.59
C PHE A 150 4.92 12.98 -45.88
N GLU A 151 4.88 11.64 -45.82
CA GLU A 151 4.95 10.77 -46.98
C GLU A 151 3.58 10.54 -47.64
N GLY A 152 3.59 10.18 -48.93
CA GLY A 152 2.38 9.93 -49.72
C GLY A 152 2.03 8.45 -49.80
N TYR A 153 0.81 8.10 -49.36
CA TYR A 153 0.31 6.73 -49.32
C TYR A 153 -0.97 6.58 -50.14
N SER A 154 -1.31 5.34 -50.50
CA SER A 154 -2.61 5.03 -51.06
C SER A 154 -3.71 5.14 -49.99
N SER A 155 -4.95 5.40 -50.41
CA SER A 155 -6.08 5.61 -49.48
C SER A 155 -6.35 4.40 -48.57
N ASP A 156 -5.98 3.19 -48.97
CA ASP A 156 -6.11 1.95 -48.20
C ASP A 156 -5.08 1.79 -47.08
N MET A 157 -3.92 2.46 -47.19
CA MET A 157 -2.85 2.46 -46.17
C MET A 157 -2.97 3.62 -45.19
N MET A 158 -4.08 4.36 -45.25
CA MET A 158 -4.35 5.51 -44.40
C MET A 158 -5.68 5.35 -43.66
N SER A 159 -5.69 5.79 -42.42
CA SER A 159 -6.87 5.75 -41.56
C SER A 159 -7.08 7.10 -40.86
N SER A 160 -8.32 7.35 -40.46
CA SER A 160 -8.79 8.54 -39.75
C SER A 160 -9.60 8.09 -38.53
N ALA A 161 -9.56 8.87 -37.45
CA ALA A 161 -10.39 8.68 -36.25
C ALA A 161 -11.83 9.22 -36.41
N GLY A 162 -12.39 9.17 -37.62
CA GLY A 162 -13.70 9.76 -37.92
C GLY A 162 -13.69 11.29 -38.08
N CYS A 163 -12.53 11.87 -38.39
CA CYS A 163 -12.37 13.29 -38.71
C CYS A 163 -11.67 13.49 -40.07
N ALA A 164 -11.40 14.74 -40.44
CA ALA A 164 -10.73 15.05 -41.70
C ALA A 164 -9.21 14.76 -41.70
N HIS A 165 -8.63 14.32 -40.57
CA HIS A 165 -7.19 14.07 -40.45
C HIS A 165 -6.84 12.61 -40.76
N PHE A 166 -5.90 12.42 -41.70
CA PHE A 166 -5.46 11.10 -42.16
C PHE A 166 -3.98 10.88 -41.86
N TYR A 167 -3.67 9.67 -41.37
CA TYR A 167 -2.31 9.24 -41.11
C TYR A 167 -2.10 7.82 -41.64
N CYS A 168 -0.85 7.50 -42.01
CA CYS A 168 -0.51 6.15 -42.45
C CYS A 168 -0.60 5.15 -41.30
N HIS A 169 -0.77 3.87 -41.62
CA HIS A 169 -0.90 2.82 -40.61
C HIS A 169 0.32 2.73 -39.68
N GLU A 170 1.54 2.96 -40.19
CA GLU A 170 2.76 2.95 -39.37
C GLU A 170 2.78 4.06 -38.32
N CYS A 171 2.37 5.28 -38.68
CA CYS A 171 2.26 6.38 -37.73
C CYS A 171 1.17 6.13 -36.68
N TRP A 172 0.04 5.55 -37.11
CA TRP A 172 -1.03 5.15 -36.18
C TRP A 172 -0.57 4.07 -35.21
N GLU A 173 0.11 3.03 -35.70
CA GLU A 173 0.66 1.96 -34.88
C GLU A 173 1.61 2.54 -33.83
N GLY A 174 2.57 3.36 -34.23
CA GLY A 174 3.50 4.01 -33.30
C GLY A 174 2.80 4.90 -32.27
N TYR A 175 1.81 5.68 -32.69
CA TYR A 175 1.02 6.55 -31.80
C TYR A 175 0.21 5.76 -30.77
N ILE A 176 -0.49 4.70 -31.22
CA ILE A 176 -1.29 3.83 -30.36
C ILE A 176 -0.39 3.06 -29.38
N SER A 177 0.72 2.48 -29.86
CA SER A 177 1.69 1.78 -29.01
C SER A 177 2.28 2.69 -27.93
N ALA A 178 2.63 3.94 -28.27
CA ALA A 178 3.11 4.92 -27.31
C ALA A 178 2.05 5.27 -26.25
N ALA A 179 0.80 5.48 -26.69
CA ALA A 179 -0.31 5.75 -25.78
C ALA A 179 -0.59 4.59 -24.81
N ILE A 180 -0.61 3.35 -25.31
CA ILE A 180 -0.83 2.14 -24.49
C ILE A 180 0.33 1.92 -23.52
N SER A 181 1.56 2.17 -23.96
CA SER A 181 2.75 2.11 -23.09
C SER A 181 2.71 3.16 -21.98
N GLY A 182 2.05 4.31 -22.22
CA GLY A 182 1.79 5.35 -21.23
C GLY A 182 0.74 5.00 -20.17
N GLY A 183 0.03 3.87 -20.32
CA GLY A 183 -0.93 3.37 -19.33
C GLY A 183 -2.40 3.60 -19.70
N PRO A 184 -3.32 3.59 -18.71
CA PRO A 184 -4.77 3.61 -18.93
C PRO A 184 -5.31 4.84 -19.66
N GLY A 185 -4.53 5.93 -19.77
CA GLY A 185 -4.92 7.13 -20.53
C GLY A 185 -5.18 6.86 -22.02
N CYS A 186 -4.72 5.72 -22.55
CA CYS A 186 -5.02 5.27 -23.91
C CYS A 186 -6.52 5.04 -24.18
N LEU A 187 -7.34 4.84 -23.15
CA LEU A 187 -8.80 4.68 -23.29
C LEU A 187 -9.51 5.97 -23.72
N THR A 188 -8.86 7.13 -23.51
CA THR A 188 -9.35 8.45 -23.92
C THR A 188 -8.55 9.03 -25.09
N LEU A 189 -7.85 8.18 -25.85
CA LEU A 189 -6.96 8.59 -26.94
C LEU A 189 -7.72 9.37 -28.02
N ARG A 190 -7.12 10.48 -28.45
CA ARG A 190 -7.69 11.40 -29.44
C ARG A 190 -6.92 11.32 -30.76
N CYS A 191 -7.45 12.00 -31.77
CA CYS A 191 -6.75 12.24 -33.02
C CYS A 191 -5.35 12.84 -32.75
N PRO A 192 -4.31 12.45 -33.50
CA PRO A 192 -2.97 13.04 -33.36
C PRO A 192 -2.89 14.55 -33.64
N ASP A 193 -3.92 15.16 -34.23
CA ASP A 193 -3.99 16.59 -34.44
C ASP A 193 -4.40 17.29 -33.13
N PRO A 194 -3.58 18.22 -32.58
CA PRO A 194 -3.86 18.87 -31.30
C PRO A 194 -5.15 19.68 -31.24
N SER A 195 -5.65 20.14 -32.40
CA SER A 195 -6.91 20.91 -32.49
C SER A 195 -8.15 20.01 -32.58
N CYS A 196 -7.97 18.69 -32.69
CA CYS A 196 -9.03 17.74 -32.96
C CYS A 196 -9.39 16.92 -31.71
N GLY A 197 -10.62 17.05 -31.23
CA GLY A 197 -11.16 16.25 -30.13
C GLY A 197 -11.66 14.85 -30.51
N SER A 198 -11.52 14.42 -31.77
CA SER A 198 -12.11 13.16 -32.24
C SER A 198 -11.50 11.95 -31.53
N MET A 199 -12.35 11.06 -31.03
CA MET A 199 -11.91 9.90 -30.28
C MET A 199 -11.40 8.76 -31.18
N VAL A 200 -10.33 8.10 -30.76
CA VAL A 200 -9.89 6.83 -31.34
C VAL A 200 -10.69 5.71 -30.71
N LEU A 201 -11.57 5.08 -31.50
CA LEU A 201 -12.43 3.99 -31.05
C LEU A 201 -11.69 2.64 -31.02
N GLN A 202 -12.23 1.69 -30.25
CA GLN A 202 -11.67 0.35 -30.08
C GLN A 202 -11.49 -0.38 -31.42
N GLY A 203 -12.39 -0.22 -32.39
CA GLY A 203 -12.25 -0.85 -33.70
C GLY A 203 -10.99 -0.40 -34.44
N MET A 204 -10.59 0.87 -34.26
CA MET A 204 -9.37 1.42 -34.85
C MET A 204 -8.11 0.89 -34.17
N VAL A 205 -8.13 0.79 -32.83
CA VAL A 205 -7.04 0.16 -32.05
C VAL A 205 -6.87 -1.31 -32.47
N ASN A 206 -7.96 -2.07 -32.54
CA ASN A 206 -7.92 -3.48 -32.95
C ASN A 206 -7.40 -3.68 -34.38
N LYS A 207 -7.63 -2.70 -35.26
CA LYS A 207 -7.18 -2.74 -36.66
C LYS A 207 -5.71 -2.37 -36.82
N LEU A 208 -5.22 -1.38 -36.07
CA LEU A 208 -3.93 -0.72 -36.34
C LEU A 208 -2.85 -0.97 -35.29
N ALA A 209 -3.20 -1.46 -34.10
CA ALA A 209 -2.22 -1.80 -33.07
C ALA A 209 -1.57 -3.17 -33.32
N LYS A 210 -0.43 -3.41 -32.67
CA LYS A 210 0.20 -4.73 -32.56
C LYS A 210 -0.61 -5.64 -31.65
N ASP A 211 -0.50 -6.96 -31.82
CA ASP A 211 -1.30 -7.93 -31.05
C ASP A 211 -1.05 -7.82 -29.53
N GLU A 212 0.20 -7.64 -29.09
CA GLU A 212 0.54 -7.41 -27.67
C GLU A 212 -0.14 -6.16 -27.09
N ASP A 213 -0.28 -5.12 -27.90
CA ASP A 213 -0.89 -3.85 -27.49
C ASP A 213 -2.42 -3.96 -27.46
N LYS A 214 -3.03 -4.77 -28.34
CA LYS A 214 -4.47 -5.07 -28.30
C LYS A 214 -4.84 -5.75 -26.99
N GLU A 215 -4.07 -6.74 -26.55
CA GLU A 215 -4.29 -7.41 -25.27
C GLU A 215 -4.15 -6.45 -24.08
N LYS A 216 -3.13 -5.58 -24.10
CA LYS A 216 -2.96 -4.54 -23.06
C LYS A 216 -4.12 -3.55 -23.04
N TYR A 217 -4.56 -3.09 -24.21
CA TYR A 217 -5.70 -2.18 -24.33
C TYR A 217 -6.99 -2.81 -23.80
N ALA A 218 -7.28 -4.07 -24.19
CA ALA A 218 -8.43 -4.81 -23.71
C ALA A 218 -8.40 -4.96 -22.17
N ARG A 219 -7.23 -5.26 -21.60
CA ARG A 219 -7.05 -5.32 -20.15
C ARG A 219 -7.27 -3.98 -19.46
N PHE A 220 -6.80 -2.87 -20.04
CA PHE A 220 -7.10 -1.54 -19.50
C PHE A 220 -8.59 -1.22 -19.54
N LEU A 221 -9.27 -1.56 -20.64
CA LEU A 221 -10.69 -1.34 -20.78
C LEU A 221 -11.52 -2.12 -19.75
N LEU A 222 -11.15 -3.38 -19.52
CA LEU A 222 -11.77 -4.22 -18.49
C LEU A 222 -11.47 -3.68 -17.08
N ARG A 223 -10.22 -3.25 -16.82
CA ARG A 223 -9.83 -2.60 -15.55
C ARG A 223 -10.66 -1.37 -15.24
N ALA A 224 -10.88 -0.53 -16.23
CA ALA A 224 -11.69 0.68 -16.08
C ALA A 224 -13.17 0.40 -15.74
N TYR A 225 -13.71 -0.78 -16.10
CA TYR A 225 -15.04 -1.21 -15.68
C TYR A 225 -15.14 -1.35 -14.16
N VAL A 226 -14.23 -2.13 -13.58
CA VAL A 226 -14.19 -2.37 -12.14
C VAL A 226 -13.82 -1.11 -11.37
N GLU A 227 -12.85 -0.33 -11.85
CA GLU A 227 -12.42 0.92 -11.21
C GLU A 227 -13.50 2.03 -11.25
N GLY A 228 -14.43 1.94 -12.20
CA GLY A 228 -15.62 2.81 -12.24
C GLY A 228 -16.66 2.48 -11.16
N SER A 229 -16.69 1.23 -10.68
CA SER A 229 -17.60 0.78 -9.63
C SER A 229 -17.13 1.20 -8.24
N LYS A 230 -18.07 1.63 -7.40
CA LYS A 230 -17.80 1.90 -5.98
C LYS A 230 -17.79 0.65 -5.11
N LYS A 231 -18.39 -0.45 -5.58
CA LYS A 231 -18.59 -1.69 -4.82
C LYS A 231 -17.63 -2.80 -5.21
N THR A 232 -16.83 -2.60 -6.25
CA THR A 232 -15.94 -3.62 -6.81
C THR A 232 -14.50 -3.12 -6.81
N LYS A 233 -13.55 -3.97 -6.43
CA LYS A 233 -12.11 -3.66 -6.49
C LYS A 233 -11.31 -4.83 -7.01
N TRP A 234 -10.24 -4.55 -7.75
CA TRP A 234 -9.29 -5.56 -8.20
C TRP A 234 -8.59 -6.24 -7.02
N CYS A 235 -8.30 -7.53 -7.17
CA CYS A 235 -7.37 -8.21 -6.27
C CYS A 235 -5.97 -7.58 -6.41
N PRO A 236 -5.30 -7.20 -5.31
CA PRO A 236 -3.96 -6.60 -5.35
C PRO A 236 -2.83 -7.62 -5.56
N ALA A 237 -3.14 -8.92 -5.62
CA ALA A 237 -2.15 -9.95 -5.85
C ALA A 237 -1.52 -9.79 -7.25
N PRO A 238 -0.19 -9.94 -7.38
CA PRO A 238 0.47 -9.96 -8.69
C PRO A 238 -0.16 -11.00 -9.62
N ASP A 239 -0.31 -10.64 -10.88
CA ASP A 239 -0.85 -11.49 -11.95
C ASP A 239 -2.29 -12.02 -11.74
N CYS A 240 -3.00 -11.56 -10.71
CA CYS A 240 -4.40 -11.91 -10.51
C CYS A 240 -5.32 -11.02 -11.34
N THR A 241 -6.25 -11.65 -12.07
CA THR A 241 -7.27 -10.97 -12.90
C THR A 241 -8.67 -11.07 -12.30
N CYS A 242 -8.79 -11.41 -11.01
CA CYS A 242 -10.07 -11.42 -10.32
C CYS A 242 -10.36 -10.06 -9.66
N ALA A 243 -11.64 -9.74 -9.53
CA ALA A 243 -12.12 -8.61 -8.73
C ALA A 243 -13.05 -9.10 -7.61
N VAL A 244 -13.23 -8.27 -6.58
CA VAL A 244 -14.11 -8.56 -5.45
C VAL A 244 -15.17 -7.48 -5.33
N GLU A 245 -16.43 -7.89 -5.45
CA GLU A 245 -17.61 -7.10 -5.18
C GLU A 245 -17.99 -7.23 -3.69
N PHE A 246 -18.00 -6.12 -2.97
CA PHE A 246 -18.31 -6.10 -1.54
C PHE A 246 -19.80 -5.87 -1.31
N LEU A 247 -20.41 -6.75 -0.52
CA LEU A 247 -21.84 -6.80 -0.21
C LEU A 247 -22.13 -6.57 1.28
N GLY A 248 -21.10 -6.62 2.13
CA GLY A 248 -21.24 -6.40 3.57
C GLY A 248 -21.24 -4.93 3.96
N ASP A 249 -21.68 -4.66 5.19
CA ASP A 249 -21.59 -3.34 5.81
C ASP A 249 -20.41 -3.24 6.79
N GLU A 250 -19.96 -4.38 7.30
CA GLU A 250 -18.84 -4.52 8.24
C GLU A 250 -17.94 -5.69 7.83
N ASN A 251 -16.71 -5.73 8.34
CA ASN A 251 -15.68 -6.72 8.01
C ASN A 251 -15.19 -6.71 6.55
N TYR A 252 -14.16 -5.89 6.31
CA TYR A 252 -13.57 -5.73 4.98
C TYR A 252 -12.58 -6.83 4.57
N ASP A 253 -12.27 -7.81 5.42
CA ASP A 253 -11.35 -8.89 5.02
C ASP A 253 -12.03 -9.80 4.00
N VAL A 254 -11.48 -9.85 2.78
CA VAL A 254 -12.02 -10.63 1.65
C VAL A 254 -10.97 -11.61 1.12
N LEU A 255 -11.43 -12.79 0.70
CA LEU A 255 -10.59 -13.85 0.15
C LEU A 255 -10.84 -13.97 -1.36
N CYS A 256 -9.81 -13.73 -2.16
CA CYS A 256 -9.86 -13.92 -3.60
C CYS A 256 -9.74 -15.41 -3.99
N ASN A 257 -10.19 -15.76 -5.19
CA ASN A 257 -10.02 -17.11 -5.78
C ASN A 257 -8.54 -17.50 -5.93
N CYS A 258 -7.64 -16.52 -6.12
CA CYS A 258 -6.19 -16.71 -6.11
C CYS A 258 -5.60 -16.97 -4.71
N LYS A 259 -6.44 -17.11 -3.69
CA LYS A 259 -6.10 -17.32 -2.27
C LYS A 259 -5.44 -16.13 -1.59
N PHE A 260 -5.33 -14.98 -2.26
CA PHE A 260 -4.90 -13.75 -1.62
C PHE A 260 -6.01 -13.20 -0.70
N ASN A 261 -5.64 -12.89 0.53
CA ASN A 261 -6.53 -12.35 1.55
C ASN A 261 -6.16 -10.88 1.82
N PHE A 262 -7.09 -9.97 1.56
CA PHE A 262 -6.84 -8.53 1.63
C PHE A 262 -8.02 -7.77 2.24
N CYS A 263 -7.75 -6.58 2.74
CA CYS A 263 -8.78 -5.68 3.22
C CYS A 263 -9.37 -4.92 2.02
N TRP A 264 -10.65 -5.13 1.74
CA TRP A 264 -11.36 -4.46 0.65
C TRP A 264 -11.35 -2.94 0.81
N ASN A 265 -11.34 -2.40 2.04
CA ASN A 265 -11.35 -0.96 2.27
C ASN A 265 -10.03 -0.28 1.87
N CYS A 266 -8.90 -0.71 2.46
CA CYS A 266 -7.59 -0.09 2.23
C CYS A 266 -6.69 -0.80 1.23
N THR A 267 -7.10 -1.94 0.66
CA THR A 267 -6.37 -2.77 -0.31
C THR A 267 -5.06 -3.38 0.18
N GLU A 268 -4.70 -3.18 1.46
CA GLU A 268 -3.59 -3.86 2.11
C GLU A 268 -3.92 -5.32 2.41
N GLU A 269 -2.89 -6.10 2.76
CA GLU A 269 -3.08 -7.44 3.31
C GLU A 269 -4.11 -7.42 4.44
N ALA A 270 -4.97 -8.45 4.49
CA ALA A 270 -5.98 -8.58 5.53
C ALA A 270 -5.34 -8.41 6.90
N HIS A 271 -5.91 -7.52 7.70
CA HIS A 271 -5.21 -6.95 8.85
C HIS A 271 -6.02 -6.98 10.14
N ARG A 272 -7.13 -7.75 10.20
CA ARG A 272 -7.79 -8.00 11.47
C ARG A 272 -6.82 -8.59 12.50
N PRO A 273 -6.92 -8.14 13.77
CA PRO A 273 -7.98 -7.30 14.35
C PRO A 273 -7.77 -5.78 14.22
N VAL A 274 -6.77 -5.33 13.48
CA VAL A 274 -6.34 -3.93 13.41
C VAL A 274 -7.21 -3.15 12.42
N ASN A 275 -7.51 -1.88 12.70
CA ASN A 275 -8.25 -1.03 11.76
C ASN A 275 -7.33 -0.46 10.66
N CYS A 276 -7.92 -0.03 9.54
CA CYS A 276 -7.18 0.49 8.39
C CYS A 276 -6.32 1.72 8.73
N GLU A 277 -6.79 2.58 9.63
CA GLU A 277 -6.07 3.80 10.05
C GLU A 277 -4.73 3.46 10.72
N THR A 278 -4.73 2.52 11.67
CA THR A 278 -3.51 2.07 12.36
C THR A 278 -2.56 1.39 11.38
N VAL A 279 -3.09 0.62 10.42
CA VAL A 279 -2.29 -0.01 9.36
C VAL A 279 -1.61 1.05 8.49
N SER A 280 -2.35 2.05 8.02
CA SER A 280 -1.80 3.16 7.23
C SER A 280 -0.69 3.89 7.99
N LYS A 281 -0.91 4.22 9.27
CA LYS A 281 0.11 4.82 10.16
C LYS A 281 1.35 3.94 10.28
N TRP A 282 1.18 2.62 10.44
CA TRP A 282 2.29 1.68 10.55
C TRP A 282 3.09 1.57 9.25
N ILE A 283 2.43 1.44 8.10
CA ILE A 283 3.08 1.34 6.79
C ILE A 283 3.83 2.63 6.46
N LEU A 284 3.19 3.79 6.64
CA LEU A 284 3.83 5.09 6.44
C LEU A 284 5.06 5.24 7.33
N LYS A 285 4.94 4.88 8.61
CA LYS A 285 6.08 4.88 9.54
C LYS A 285 7.19 3.98 9.04
N ASN A 286 6.91 2.74 8.62
CA ASN A 286 7.93 1.83 8.12
C ASN A 286 8.63 2.36 6.85
N SER A 287 7.90 3.06 5.97
CA SER A 287 8.50 3.69 4.78
C SER A 287 9.34 4.92 5.09
N ALA A 288 8.99 5.71 6.11
CA ALA A 288 9.75 6.89 6.52
C ALA A 288 10.97 6.51 7.38
N GLU A 289 10.83 5.45 8.16
CA GLU A 289 11.83 4.92 9.09
C GLU A 289 12.79 3.91 8.43
N SER A 290 12.68 3.67 7.12
CA SER A 290 13.56 2.76 6.40
C SER A 290 15.00 3.31 6.33
N GLU A 291 15.75 3.00 7.39
CA GLU A 291 17.07 2.37 7.38
C GLU A 291 18.36 3.21 7.44
N ASN A 292 18.38 4.54 7.25
CA ASN A 292 19.64 5.30 7.43
C ASN A 292 19.61 6.47 8.43
N MET A 293 18.55 7.29 8.50
CA MET A 293 18.62 8.51 9.31
C MET A 293 18.61 8.28 10.82
N ASN A 294 17.81 7.33 11.32
CA ASN A 294 17.64 7.17 12.77
C ASN A 294 18.77 6.39 13.45
N TRP A 295 19.43 5.48 12.73
CA TRP A 295 20.67 4.88 13.21
C TRP A 295 21.83 5.89 13.23
N ILE A 296 21.95 6.73 12.18
CA ILE A 296 22.93 7.82 12.12
C ILE A 296 22.73 8.78 13.31
N LEU A 297 21.50 9.19 13.61
CA LEU A 297 21.22 10.09 14.73
C LEU A 297 21.46 9.46 16.12
N ALA A 298 21.26 8.15 16.26
CA ALA A 298 21.46 7.44 17.54
C ALA A 298 22.93 7.05 17.82
N ASN A 299 23.73 6.78 16.78
CA ASN A 299 25.07 6.21 16.91
C ASN A 299 26.20 7.10 16.39
N SER A 300 25.90 8.25 15.79
CA SER A 300 26.90 9.19 15.28
C SER A 300 26.80 10.57 15.94
N LYS A 301 27.94 11.27 16.03
CA LYS A 301 28.01 12.70 16.40
C LYS A 301 28.65 13.51 15.26
N PRO A 302 28.22 14.75 15.02
CA PRO A 302 28.87 15.60 14.01
C PRO A 302 30.24 16.05 14.49
N CYS A 303 31.23 16.04 13.59
CA CYS A 303 32.54 16.64 13.84
C CYS A 303 32.38 18.12 14.21
N PRO A 304 32.97 18.61 15.32
CA PRO A 304 32.82 20.01 15.73
C PRO A 304 33.38 21.00 14.69
N LYS A 305 34.40 20.59 13.92
CA LYS A 305 35.09 21.43 12.92
C LYS A 305 34.42 21.43 11.53
N CYS A 306 33.97 20.27 11.04
CA CYS A 306 33.45 20.14 9.66
C CYS A 306 32.02 19.59 9.56
N LYS A 307 31.38 19.31 10.70
CA LYS A 307 30.00 18.80 10.84
C LYS A 307 29.70 17.43 10.23
N ARG A 308 30.66 16.76 9.59
CA ARG A 308 30.49 15.38 9.09
C ARG A 308 30.14 14.42 10.24
N PRO A 309 29.15 13.53 10.07
CA PRO A 309 28.77 12.54 11.09
C PRO A 309 29.89 11.51 11.30
N ILE A 310 30.18 11.19 12.55
CA ILE A 310 31.23 10.25 12.98
C ILE A 310 30.60 9.22 13.90
N GLU A 311 30.70 7.95 13.53
CA GLU A 311 30.27 6.81 14.34
C GLU A 311 31.23 6.59 15.53
N LYS A 312 30.68 6.20 16.68
CA LYS A 312 31.48 5.89 17.87
C LYS A 312 32.29 4.60 17.67
N ASN A 313 33.62 4.67 17.76
CA ASN A 313 34.42 3.44 17.87
C ASN A 313 34.19 2.79 19.25
N GLN A 314 34.22 1.46 19.33
CA GLN A 314 33.70 0.63 20.42
C GLN A 314 34.48 0.72 21.76
N GLY A 315 34.82 1.93 22.24
CA GLY A 315 35.36 2.12 23.59
C GLY A 315 36.22 3.37 23.84
N CYS A 316 36.70 4.07 22.80
CA CYS A 316 37.59 5.22 22.99
C CYS A 316 36.82 6.55 22.99
N MET A 317 37.12 7.45 23.91
CA MET A 317 36.55 8.82 23.93
C MET A 317 37.33 9.80 23.04
N HIS A 318 38.50 9.40 22.53
CA HIS A 318 39.27 10.15 21.54
C HIS A 318 38.81 9.79 20.14
N MET A 319 38.27 10.77 19.43
CA MET A 319 37.72 10.60 18.10
C MET A 319 38.50 11.42 17.10
N THR A 320 38.90 10.81 16.00
CA THR A 320 39.58 11.49 14.90
C THR A 320 38.64 11.52 13.70
N CYS A 321 38.29 12.71 13.22
CA CYS A 321 37.48 12.88 12.02
C CYS A 321 38.20 12.30 10.80
N THR A 322 37.46 11.65 9.91
CA THR A 322 38.02 11.09 8.68
C THR A 322 38.57 12.19 7.76
N PRO A 323 39.58 11.87 6.90
CA PRO A 323 40.13 12.83 5.94
C PRO A 323 39.06 13.46 5.04
N PRO A 324 39.21 14.74 4.64
CA PRO A 324 40.40 15.58 4.80
C PRO A 324 40.48 16.35 6.13
N CYS A 325 39.49 16.24 7.02
CA CYS A 325 39.40 17.08 8.21
C CYS A 325 40.41 16.72 9.30
N LYS A 326 40.58 15.42 9.61
CA LYS A 326 41.54 14.88 10.60
C LYS A 326 41.48 15.54 11.99
N PHE A 327 40.40 16.25 12.32
CA PHE A 327 40.27 16.92 13.60
C PHE A 327 40.04 15.89 14.71
N GLU A 328 40.81 16.03 15.78
CA GLU A 328 40.73 15.17 16.95
C GLU A 328 39.94 15.86 18.06
N PHE A 329 38.94 15.16 18.58
CA PHE A 329 38.04 15.72 19.58
C PHE A 329 37.59 14.67 20.59
N CYS A 330 37.10 15.14 21.73
CA CYS A 330 36.50 14.28 22.74
C CYS A 330 35.05 13.94 22.35
N TRP A 331 34.70 12.66 22.36
CA TRP A 331 33.34 12.19 22.07
C TRP A 331 32.29 12.76 23.03
N LEU A 332 32.65 13.04 24.30
CA LEU A 332 31.71 13.51 25.31
C LEU A 332 31.37 15.00 25.16
N CYS A 333 32.38 15.87 25.19
CA CYS A 333 32.19 17.33 25.19
C CYS A 333 32.30 17.98 23.80
N LEU A 334 32.68 17.24 22.75
CA LEU A 334 32.93 17.73 21.40
C LEU A 334 34.02 18.83 21.30
N GLY A 335 34.81 19.04 22.36
CA GLY A 335 35.96 19.95 22.36
C GLY A 335 37.21 19.35 21.74
N ALA A 336 38.17 20.21 21.36
CA ALA A 336 39.46 19.79 20.80
C ALA A 336 40.20 18.83 21.74
N TRP A 337 40.76 17.74 21.20
CA TRP A 337 41.48 16.76 22.00
C TRP A 337 42.78 17.34 22.59
N SER A 338 43.41 18.29 21.91
CA SER A 338 44.60 19.02 22.39
C SER A 338 44.41 19.66 23.77
N ASP A 339 43.16 19.99 24.11
CA ASP A 339 42.83 20.68 25.35
C ASP A 339 42.54 19.72 26.50
N HIS A 340 42.62 18.40 26.25
CA HIS A 340 42.39 17.34 27.24
C HIS A 340 43.73 16.83 27.83
N GLY A 341 43.82 16.83 29.16
CA GLY A 341 45.02 16.42 29.92
C GLY A 341 44.74 16.30 31.43
N GLU A 342 45.76 16.35 32.29
CA GLU A 342 45.61 16.25 33.75
C GLU A 342 44.63 17.28 34.34
N ARG A 343 44.58 18.49 33.76
CA ARG A 343 43.66 19.58 34.17
C ARG A 343 42.18 19.31 33.87
N THR A 344 41.84 18.34 33.03
CA THR A 344 40.46 18.04 32.61
C THR A 344 39.95 16.69 33.14
N GLY A 345 40.64 16.05 34.08
CA GLY A 345 40.27 14.74 34.63
C GLY A 345 41.06 13.55 34.09
N GLY A 346 42.10 13.79 33.27
CA GLY A 346 42.92 12.76 32.63
C GLY A 346 42.50 12.46 31.19
N PHE A 347 43.21 11.55 30.52
CA PHE A 347 42.95 11.17 29.11
C PHE A 347 41.68 10.32 28.92
N TYR A 348 41.12 9.77 30.01
CA TYR A 348 39.98 8.84 29.97
C TYR A 348 38.73 9.35 30.70
N ALA A 349 38.78 10.51 31.37
CA ALA A 349 37.63 11.13 32.04
C ALA A 349 37.59 12.64 31.74
N CYS A 350 36.42 13.17 31.36
CA CYS A 350 36.24 14.57 30.95
C CYS A 350 35.44 15.36 32.00
N ASN A 351 36.14 16.06 32.90
CA ASN A 351 35.54 16.89 33.95
C ASN A 351 34.85 18.15 33.38
N ARG A 352 35.19 18.58 32.15
CA ARG A 352 34.51 19.67 31.43
C ARG A 352 33.06 19.30 31.08
N TYR A 353 32.81 18.04 30.73
CA TYR A 353 31.46 17.52 30.54
C TYR A 353 30.68 17.49 31.87
N GLU A 354 31.33 17.09 32.97
CA GLU A 354 30.68 17.09 34.30
C GLU A 354 30.32 18.50 34.80
N SER A 355 31.17 19.51 34.55
CA SER A 355 30.86 20.90 34.87
C SER A 355 29.71 21.46 34.02
N ALA A 356 29.73 21.23 32.70
CA ALA A 356 28.65 21.67 31.80
C ALA A 356 27.32 20.94 32.05
N LYS A 357 27.37 19.69 32.53
CA LYS A 357 26.21 18.91 33.00
C LYS A 357 25.64 19.47 34.31
N LYS A 358 26.47 19.91 35.24
CA LYS A 358 26.04 20.56 36.50
C LYS A 358 25.48 21.96 36.30
N GLU A 359 25.87 22.65 35.24
CA GLU A 359 25.39 23.98 34.87
C GLU A 359 24.10 23.95 34.00
N GLY A 360 23.53 22.77 33.73
CA GLY A 360 22.23 22.61 33.03
C GLY A 360 22.27 22.85 31.51
N VAL A 361 23.44 23.14 30.94
CA VAL A 361 23.60 23.52 29.52
C VAL A 361 23.28 22.38 28.53
N TYR A 362 23.27 21.12 28.99
CA TYR A 362 23.07 19.93 28.15
C TYR A 362 21.78 19.16 28.43
N ASP A 363 20.96 19.58 29.41
CA ASP A 363 19.87 18.75 29.97
C ASP A 363 18.75 18.49 28.95
N GLU A 364 18.29 19.51 28.23
CA GLU A 364 17.24 19.36 27.22
C GLU A 364 17.69 18.60 25.97
N THR A 365 18.91 18.83 25.50
CA THR A 365 19.43 18.17 24.29
C THR A 365 19.76 16.69 24.54
N GLU A 366 20.25 16.35 25.74
CA GLU A 366 20.49 14.98 26.16
C GLU A 366 19.18 14.25 26.46
N ALA A 367 18.21 14.91 27.11
CA ALA A 367 16.86 14.38 27.30
C ALA A 367 16.12 14.17 25.96
N ARG A 368 16.30 15.05 24.97
CA ARG A 368 15.74 14.88 23.62
C ARG A 368 16.37 13.70 22.89
N ARG A 369 17.69 13.52 23.01
CA ARG A 369 18.40 12.35 22.46
C ARG A 369 17.95 11.06 23.12
N GLU A 370 17.82 11.03 24.44
CA GLU A 370 17.37 9.83 25.15
C GLU A 370 15.91 9.50 24.83
N ARG A 371 15.02 10.50 24.70
CA ARG A 371 13.64 10.31 24.22
C ARG A 371 13.59 9.79 22.79
N ALA A 372 14.44 10.31 21.89
CA ALA A 372 14.54 9.84 20.52
C ALA A 372 15.04 8.39 20.46
N LYS A 373 16.06 8.06 21.26
CA LYS A 373 16.61 6.71 21.40
C LYS A 373 15.57 5.73 21.95
N ASN A 374 14.86 6.09 23.03
CA ASN A 374 13.80 5.26 23.61
C ASN A 374 12.64 5.05 22.63
N SER A 375 12.28 6.07 21.84
CA SER A 375 11.25 5.97 20.81
C SER A 375 11.68 5.03 19.67
N LEU A 376 12.96 5.09 19.28
CA LEU A 376 13.55 4.22 18.27
C LEU A 376 13.65 2.77 18.76
N GLU A 377 14.13 2.55 19.97
CA GLU A 377 14.19 1.21 20.58
C GLU A 377 12.79 0.60 20.71
N ARG A 378 11.79 1.38 21.12
CA ARG A 378 10.39 0.96 21.11
C ARG A 378 9.95 0.57 19.71
N TYR A 379 10.19 1.41 18.69
CA TYR A 379 9.82 1.08 17.31
C TYR A 379 10.49 -0.22 16.83
N MET A 380 11.81 -0.34 16.99
CA MET A 380 12.58 -1.52 16.61
C MET A 380 12.03 -2.80 17.24
N HIS A 381 11.67 -2.76 18.53
CA HIS A 381 11.09 -3.90 19.24
C HIS A 381 9.84 -4.47 18.55
N TYR A 382 8.93 -3.59 18.11
CA TYR A 382 7.69 -3.98 17.46
C TYR A 382 7.91 -4.32 15.97
N TYR A 383 8.77 -3.56 15.28
CA TYR A 383 9.09 -3.78 13.87
C TYR A 383 9.74 -5.14 13.63
N GLU A 384 10.77 -5.52 14.40
CA GLU A 384 11.45 -6.82 14.25
C GLU A 384 10.46 -7.99 14.39
N ARG A 385 9.51 -7.89 15.32
CA ARG A 385 8.50 -8.94 15.55
C ARG A 385 7.44 -8.97 14.46
N TRP A 386 7.02 -7.81 13.97
CA TRP A 386 6.13 -7.69 12.82
C TRP A 386 6.78 -8.33 11.57
N ALA A 387 8.02 -7.95 11.26
CA ALA A 387 8.78 -8.46 10.11
C ALA A 387 9.07 -9.96 10.24
N SER A 388 9.48 -10.43 11.43
CA SER A 388 9.74 -11.84 11.70
C SER A 388 8.50 -12.72 11.49
N ASN A 389 7.31 -12.25 11.89
CA ASN A 389 6.07 -12.99 11.62
C ASN A 389 5.71 -13.00 10.13
N GLN A 390 6.01 -11.93 9.38
CA GLN A 390 5.85 -11.92 7.93
C GLN A 390 6.78 -12.96 7.26
N THR A 391 8.07 -12.98 7.60
CA THR A 391 9.01 -13.98 7.06
C THR A 391 8.60 -15.41 7.44
N SER A 392 8.16 -15.62 8.68
CA SER A 392 7.67 -16.93 9.14
C SER A 392 6.42 -17.38 8.39
N ARG A 393 5.53 -16.45 8.06
CA ARG A 393 4.32 -16.71 7.25
C ARG A 393 4.68 -17.14 5.83
N GLN A 394 5.61 -16.42 5.18
CA GLN A 394 6.08 -16.75 3.83
C GLN A 394 6.70 -18.15 3.78
N LYS A 395 7.49 -18.50 4.79
CA LYS A 395 8.04 -19.86 4.92
C LYS A 395 6.93 -20.91 5.06
N ALA A 396 5.94 -20.68 5.93
CA ALA A 396 4.81 -21.60 6.10
C ALA A 396 3.98 -21.76 4.82
N GLN A 397 3.82 -20.69 4.01
CA GLN A 397 3.18 -20.77 2.69
C GLN A 397 3.98 -21.63 1.71
N ALA A 398 5.32 -21.49 1.68
CA ALA A 398 6.18 -22.32 0.85
C ALA A 398 6.16 -23.80 1.29
N ASP A 399 6.17 -24.05 2.60
CA ASP A 399 6.07 -25.40 3.17
C ASP A 399 4.72 -26.05 2.88
N LEU A 400 3.61 -25.28 2.93
CA LEU A 400 2.28 -25.73 2.50
C LEU A 400 2.27 -26.15 1.03
N HIS A 401 2.78 -25.32 0.13
CA HIS A 401 2.85 -25.66 -1.30
C HIS A 401 3.67 -26.93 -1.55
N LYS A 402 4.75 -27.14 -0.80
CA LYS A 402 5.54 -28.37 -0.85
C LYS A 402 4.75 -29.57 -0.29
N ALA A 403 3.99 -29.38 0.79
CA ALA A 403 3.17 -30.41 1.38
C ALA A 403 2.09 -30.90 0.39
N GLU A 404 1.37 -29.96 -0.24
CA GLU A 404 0.35 -30.23 -1.26
C GLU A 404 0.90 -30.99 -2.46
N LYS A 405 2.07 -30.58 -2.99
CA LYS A 405 2.61 -31.12 -4.23
C LYS A 405 3.33 -32.45 -4.07
N GLU A 406 4.01 -32.67 -2.95
CA GLU A 406 4.96 -33.79 -2.81
C GLU A 406 4.74 -34.66 -1.57
N GLN A 407 4.35 -34.08 -0.43
CA GLN A 407 4.35 -34.82 0.83
C GLN A 407 3.06 -35.62 1.02
N LEU A 408 1.91 -35.11 0.58
CA LEU A 408 0.64 -35.84 0.68
C LEU A 408 0.67 -37.17 -0.08
N ALA A 409 1.20 -37.18 -1.31
CA ALA A 409 1.35 -38.40 -2.09
C ALA A 409 2.29 -39.41 -1.40
N LYS A 410 3.43 -38.95 -0.87
CA LYS A 410 4.38 -39.82 -0.14
C LYS A 410 3.76 -40.41 1.13
N LEU A 411 2.97 -39.63 1.87
CA LEU A 411 2.27 -40.10 3.06
C LEU A 411 1.20 -41.13 2.70
N THR A 412 0.50 -40.92 1.59
CA THR A 412 -0.46 -41.89 1.04
C THR A 412 0.21 -43.21 0.70
N ASP A 413 1.38 -43.17 0.03
CA ASP A 413 2.13 -44.37 -0.36
C ASP A 413 2.67 -45.15 0.86
N ILE A 414 3.14 -44.46 1.90
CA ILE A 414 3.74 -45.08 3.08
C ILE A 414 2.67 -45.68 4.01
N PHE A 415 1.60 -44.93 4.28
CA PHE A 415 0.61 -45.28 5.29
C PHE A 415 -0.65 -45.93 4.70
N GLY A 416 -0.81 -45.95 3.38
CA GLY A 416 -1.99 -46.49 2.69
C GLY A 416 -3.26 -45.67 2.93
N ILE A 417 -3.12 -44.42 3.37
CA ILE A 417 -4.24 -43.51 3.69
C ILE A 417 -4.56 -42.66 2.47
N PRO A 418 -5.81 -42.66 1.95
CA PRO A 418 -6.18 -41.81 0.82
C PRO A 418 -5.96 -40.33 1.09
N GLU A 419 -5.53 -39.56 0.08
CA GLU A 419 -5.30 -38.10 0.18
C GLU A 419 -6.52 -37.33 0.72
N THR A 420 -7.73 -37.84 0.48
CA THR A 420 -8.97 -37.24 1.00
C THR A 420 -9.05 -37.22 2.52
N GLN A 421 -8.38 -38.16 3.21
CA GLN A 421 -8.27 -38.21 4.67
C GLN A 421 -7.10 -37.37 5.22
N LEU A 422 -6.19 -36.91 4.36
CA LEU A 422 -5.04 -36.08 4.75
C LEU A 422 -5.32 -34.57 4.66
N LYS A 423 -6.55 -34.16 4.32
CA LYS A 423 -6.96 -32.75 4.23
C LYS A 423 -6.67 -31.93 5.49
N PHE A 424 -6.72 -32.56 6.67
CA PHE A 424 -6.42 -31.90 7.95
C PHE A 424 -4.99 -31.31 7.99
N ILE A 425 -4.04 -31.86 7.23
CA ILE A 425 -2.66 -31.34 7.14
C ILE A 425 -2.67 -29.96 6.46
N ILE A 426 -3.44 -29.84 5.37
CA ILE A 426 -3.59 -28.58 4.63
C ILE A 426 -4.33 -27.55 5.46
N GLU A 427 -5.36 -27.96 6.19
CA GLU A 427 -6.09 -27.11 7.13
C GLU A 427 -5.19 -26.62 8.27
N ALA A 428 -4.35 -27.50 8.84
CA ALA A 428 -3.40 -27.14 9.89
C ALA A 428 -2.37 -26.10 9.40
N TRP A 429 -1.79 -26.30 8.22
CA TRP A 429 -0.89 -25.32 7.60
C TRP A 429 -1.59 -23.98 7.34
N SER A 430 -2.81 -24.03 6.80
CA SER A 430 -3.62 -22.83 6.55
C SER A 430 -3.87 -22.05 7.86
N GLN A 431 -4.15 -22.77 8.95
CA GLN A 431 -4.33 -22.17 10.27
C GLN A 431 -3.04 -21.55 10.81
N ILE A 432 -1.88 -22.19 10.60
CA ILE A 432 -0.57 -21.62 10.99
C ILE A 432 -0.30 -20.32 10.23
N ILE A 433 -0.54 -20.30 8.92
CA ILE A 433 -0.35 -19.12 8.06
C ILE A 433 -1.23 -17.96 8.55
N GLU A 434 -2.48 -18.25 8.87
CA GLU A 434 -3.43 -17.27 9.38
C GLU A 434 -3.04 -16.74 10.77
N CYS A 435 -2.57 -17.62 11.68
CA CYS A 435 -2.07 -17.20 12.99
C CYS A 435 -0.87 -16.26 12.86
N ARG A 436 0.03 -16.50 11.90
CA ARG A 436 1.18 -15.62 11.64
C ARG A 436 0.74 -14.27 11.09
N ARG A 437 -0.27 -14.22 10.22
CA ARG A 437 -0.88 -12.97 9.74
C ARG A 437 -1.44 -12.16 10.91
N VAL A 438 -2.26 -12.77 11.76
CA VAL A 438 -2.84 -12.10 12.94
C VAL A 438 -1.73 -11.61 13.86
N LEU A 439 -0.76 -12.47 14.21
CA LEU A 439 0.36 -12.11 15.09
C LEU A 439 1.17 -10.92 14.55
N LYS A 440 1.48 -10.90 13.25
CA LYS A 440 2.13 -9.76 12.59
C LYS A 440 1.38 -8.47 12.92
N TRP A 441 0.08 -8.41 12.64
CA TRP A 441 -0.71 -7.19 12.84
C TRP A 441 -0.93 -6.83 14.32
N THR A 442 -0.95 -7.80 15.24
CA THR A 442 -1.02 -7.49 16.68
C THR A 442 0.17 -6.69 17.19
N TYR A 443 1.36 -6.79 16.57
CA TYR A 443 2.50 -5.95 16.93
C TYR A 443 2.36 -4.51 16.43
N ALA A 444 1.83 -4.31 15.21
CA ALA A 444 1.51 -2.97 14.72
C ALA A 444 0.48 -2.29 15.64
N TYR A 445 -0.56 -3.04 16.06
CA TYR A 445 -1.54 -2.55 17.02
C TYR A 445 -0.92 -2.25 18.40
N GLY A 446 -0.10 -3.17 18.91
CA GLY A 446 0.58 -3.01 20.19
C GLY A 446 1.49 -1.78 20.28
N TYR A 447 2.07 -1.34 19.16
CA TYR A 447 2.88 -0.14 19.10
C TYR A 447 2.04 1.14 19.37
N TYR A 448 0.86 1.22 18.77
CA TYR A 448 -0.06 2.37 18.87
C TYR A 448 -1.05 2.29 20.04
N LEU A 449 -1.10 1.18 20.78
CA LEU A 449 -1.90 1.08 22.01
C LEU A 449 -1.37 2.02 23.10
N ASP A 450 -2.29 2.74 23.74
CA ASP A 450 -2.01 3.55 24.93
C ASP A 450 -1.53 2.69 26.10
N ASP A 451 -0.53 3.20 26.81
CA ASP A 451 0.09 2.47 27.92
C ASP A 451 -0.88 2.23 29.10
N LYS A 452 -1.93 3.04 29.24
CA LYS A 452 -3.03 2.84 30.20
C LYS A 452 -3.95 1.66 29.84
N VAL A 453 -4.11 1.36 28.54
CA VAL A 453 -5.00 0.29 28.04
C VAL A 453 -4.26 -1.06 27.97
N LYS A 454 -2.93 -1.06 27.75
CA LYS A 454 -2.08 -2.26 27.69
C LYS A 454 -2.18 -3.16 28.93
N LEU A 455 -2.42 -2.58 30.10
CA LEU A 455 -2.49 -3.29 31.38
C LEU A 455 -3.79 -4.10 31.57
N SER A 456 -4.83 -3.87 30.76
CA SER A 456 -6.18 -4.28 31.17
C SER A 456 -6.77 -5.55 30.55
N LEU A 457 -6.34 -6.10 29.40
CA LEU A 457 -6.83 -7.42 28.90
C LEU A 457 -6.17 -7.87 27.57
N VAL A 458 -5.74 -6.94 26.72
CA VAL A 458 -5.37 -7.22 25.31
C VAL A 458 -4.05 -7.97 25.16
N TRP A 459 -3.06 -7.72 26.01
CA TRP A 459 -1.74 -8.39 25.92
C TRP A 459 -1.84 -9.90 26.17
N ASN A 460 -2.74 -10.34 27.06
CA ASN A 460 -2.93 -11.76 27.35
C ASN A 460 -3.73 -12.48 26.26
N VAL A 461 -4.76 -11.85 25.68
CA VAL A 461 -5.65 -12.49 24.69
C VAL A 461 -5.08 -12.43 23.27
N CYS A 462 -4.50 -11.30 22.84
CA CYS A 462 -4.06 -11.14 21.45
C CYS A 462 -2.60 -11.57 21.21
N ILE A 463 -1.74 -11.59 22.24
CA ILE A 463 -0.30 -11.89 22.09
C ILE A 463 0.06 -13.23 22.76
N ASN A 464 -0.44 -13.52 23.96
CA ASN A 464 -0.12 -14.78 24.66
C ASN A 464 -0.94 -15.99 24.18
N VAL A 465 -2.22 -15.84 23.82
CA VAL A 465 -3.05 -16.98 23.34
C VAL A 465 -2.57 -17.52 21.98
N PRO A 466 -2.35 -16.71 20.92
CA PRO A 466 -1.85 -17.25 19.66
C PRO A 466 -0.43 -17.83 19.78
N ARG A 467 0.39 -17.29 20.68
CA ARG A 467 1.74 -17.80 20.98
C ARG A 467 1.70 -19.17 21.68
N LYS A 468 0.70 -19.46 22.50
CA LYS A 468 0.45 -20.80 23.08
C LYS A 468 -0.04 -21.79 22.02
N ILE A 469 -0.95 -21.36 21.14
CA ILE A 469 -1.48 -22.18 20.04
C ILE A 469 -0.37 -22.55 19.04
N CYS A 470 0.44 -21.58 18.59
CA CYS A 470 1.59 -21.86 17.72
C CYS A 470 2.66 -22.75 18.38
N LYS A 471 2.90 -22.63 19.69
CA LYS A 471 3.86 -23.50 20.40
C LYS A 471 3.38 -24.95 20.47
N HIS A 472 2.08 -25.18 20.62
CA HIS A 472 1.53 -26.54 20.61
C HIS A 472 1.58 -27.18 19.22
N PHE A 473 1.36 -26.40 18.16
CA PHE A 473 1.42 -26.91 16.78
C PHE A 473 2.85 -27.09 16.22
N CYS A 474 3.86 -26.36 16.71
CA CYS A 474 5.26 -26.59 16.31
C CYS A 474 5.95 -27.77 17.04
N LEU A 475 5.29 -28.39 18.03
CA LEU A 475 5.80 -29.55 18.77
C LEU A 475 5.16 -30.87 18.32
N LEU A 476 4.21 -30.81 17.37
CA LEU A 476 3.69 -31.93 16.59
C LEU A 476 4.31 -31.84 15.19
#